data_AF-A0AAX6N8H7-F1
#
_entry.id   AF-A0AAX6N8H7-F1
#
_cell.length_a   1.000
_cell.length_b   1.000
_cell.length_c   1.000
_cell.angle_alpha   90.00
_cell.angle_beta   90.00
_cell.angle_gamma   90.00
#
_symmetry.space_group_name_H-M   'P 1'
#
loop_
_entity.id
_entity.type
_entity.pdbx_description
1 polymer ?
#
loop_
_entity_poly.entity_id
_entity_poly.type
_entity_poly.pdbx_seq_one_letter_code
_entity_poly.pdbx_strand_id
1 'polypeptide(L)'
;MSKRFLLTVAAGGCIIIFGALLLLNWERVFGDYRPIQTATAVFKLEVGSQGVAETTDSDDALHYMVKKGHLDEYIQLMNEKGYVLKEKDIDHNRLVFNDGQEDEQIYYKRFARQYTMIDGEG
;
A
#
# COMPACT_ATOMS: atom_id res chain seq x y z
N MET A 1 6.54 29.92 -32.06
CA MET A 1 6.32 29.00 -30.92
C MET A 1 7.57 29.04 -30.04
N SER A 2 7.43 29.35 -28.75
CA SER A 2 8.59 29.51 -27.85
C SER A 2 9.24 28.16 -27.52
N LYS A 3 10.58 28.11 -27.41
CA LYS A 3 11.30 26.92 -26.95
C LYS A 3 10.77 26.39 -25.61
N ARG A 4 10.32 27.30 -24.73
CA ARG A 4 9.70 26.95 -23.44
C ARG A 4 8.36 26.24 -23.62
N PHE A 5 7.54 26.69 -24.57
CA PHE A 5 6.25 26.07 -24.88
C PHE A 5 6.43 24.65 -25.44
N LEU A 6 7.38 24.46 -26.36
CA LEU A 6 7.69 23.14 -26.92
C LEU A 6 8.17 22.17 -25.83
N LEU A 7 9.01 22.63 -24.90
CA LEU A 7 9.48 21.84 -23.76
C LEU A 7 8.34 21.43 -22.81
N THR A 8 7.40 22.34 -22.51
CA THR A 8 6.25 22.02 -21.66
C THR A 8 5.35 20.96 -22.30
N VAL A 9 5.06 21.08 -23.60
CA VAL A 9 4.24 20.11 -24.34
C VAL A 9 4.94 18.74 -24.40
N ALA A 10 6.25 18.72 -24.69
CA ALA A 10 7.03 17.49 -24.71
C ALA A 10 7.07 16.81 -23.33
N ALA A 11 7.31 17.57 -22.26
CA ALA A 11 7.31 17.05 -20.89
C ALA A 11 5.94 16.47 -20.50
N GLY A 12 4.85 17.18 -20.79
CA GLY A 12 3.50 16.68 -20.57
C GLY A 12 3.20 15.40 -21.34
N GLY A 13 3.59 15.35 -22.61
CA GLY A 13 3.47 14.15 -23.44
C GLY A 13 4.24 12.95 -22.88
N CYS A 14 5.48 13.16 -22.41
CA CYS A 14 6.25 12.12 -21.75
C CYS A 14 5.54 11.57 -20.50
N ILE A 15 5.00 12.44 -19.63
CA ILE A 15 4.29 12.00 -18.42
C ILE A 15 3.09 11.12 -18.78
N ILE A 16 2.30 11.51 -19.78
CA ILE A 16 1.13 10.75 -20.23
C ILE A 16 1.54 9.38 -20.79
N ILE A 17 2.55 9.35 -21.66
CA ILE A 17 3.04 8.11 -22.27
C ILE A 17 3.60 7.17 -21.18
N PHE A 18 4.42 7.67 -20.26
CA PHE A 18 4.94 6.88 -19.14
C PHE A 18 3.82 6.37 -18.24
N GLY A 19 2.83 7.21 -17.91
CA GLY A 19 1.66 6.80 -17.14
C GLY A 19 0.87 5.67 -17.82
N ALA A 20 0.62 5.80 -19.13
CA ALA A 20 -0.06 4.77 -19.90
C ALA A 20 0.73 3.45 -19.94
N LEU A 21 2.05 3.51 -20.12
CA LEU A 21 2.91 2.32 -20.11
C LEU A 21 2.93 1.63 -18.75
N LEU A 22 2.93 2.39 -17.65
CA LEU A 22 2.81 1.87 -16.29
C LEU A 22 1.48 1.16 -16.06
N LEU A 23 0.38 1.72 -16.57
CA LEU A 23 -0.94 1.09 -16.47
C LEU A 23 -1.09 -0.15 -17.37
N LEU A 24 -0.47 -0.17 -18.55
CA LEU A 24 -0.48 -1.33 -19.44
C LEU A 24 0.37 -2.49 -18.91
N ASN A 25 1.43 -2.20 -18.16
CA ASN A 25 2.36 -3.18 -17.60
C ASN A 25 2.27 -3.23 -16.06
N TRP A 26 1.08 -2.94 -15.54
CA TRP A 26 0.90 -2.66 -14.13
C TRP A 26 1.21 -3.85 -13.22
N GLU A 27 0.92 -5.07 -13.64
CA GLU A 27 1.23 -6.30 -12.90
C GLU A 27 2.74 -6.39 -12.56
N ARG A 28 3.61 -5.88 -13.44
CA ARG A 28 5.06 -5.87 -13.21
C ARG A 28 5.49 -4.86 -12.13
N VAL A 29 4.70 -3.81 -11.93
CA VAL A 29 5.02 -2.69 -11.03
C VAL A 29 4.30 -2.84 -9.69
N PHE A 30 3.04 -3.24 -9.73
CA PHE A 30 2.14 -3.34 -8.60
C PHE A 30 1.86 -4.79 -8.18
N GLY A 31 2.34 -5.80 -8.91
CA GLY A 31 2.03 -7.20 -8.61
C GLY A 31 0.53 -7.46 -8.77
N ASP A 32 -0.05 -8.12 -7.78
CA ASP A 32 -1.50 -8.42 -7.75
C ASP A 32 -2.34 -7.19 -7.33
N TYR A 33 -1.72 -6.06 -7.00
CA TYR A 33 -2.41 -4.88 -6.47
C TYR A 33 -2.93 -3.93 -7.53
N ARG A 34 -4.18 -3.48 -7.38
CA ARG A 34 -4.81 -2.60 -8.37
C ARG A 34 -4.15 -1.22 -8.41
N PRO A 35 -3.67 -0.73 -9.57
CA PRO A 35 -2.79 0.44 -9.62
C PRO A 35 -3.42 1.72 -9.09
N ILE A 36 -4.71 1.92 -9.36
CA ILE A 36 -5.45 3.13 -8.95
C ILE A 36 -5.70 3.12 -7.44
N GLN A 37 -6.17 2.01 -6.85
CA GLN A 37 -6.30 1.93 -5.38
C GLN A 37 -4.94 2.04 -4.71
N THR A 38 -3.90 1.40 -5.24
CA THR A 38 -2.56 1.44 -4.65
C THR A 38 -1.94 2.84 -4.72
N ALA A 39 -2.07 3.53 -5.86
CA ALA A 39 -1.62 4.93 -5.97
C ALA A 39 -2.39 5.86 -5.02
N THR A 40 -3.69 5.60 -4.82
CA THR A 40 -4.50 6.34 -3.86
C THR A 40 -4.04 6.09 -2.42
N ALA A 41 -3.70 4.84 -2.06
CA ALA A 41 -3.14 4.51 -0.75
C ALA A 41 -1.80 5.21 -0.52
N VAL A 42 -0.90 5.19 -1.52
CA VAL A 42 0.37 5.94 -1.46
C VAL A 42 0.12 7.44 -1.27
N PHE A 43 -0.83 8.02 -2.00
CA PHE A 43 -1.16 9.44 -1.84
C PHE A 43 -1.65 9.77 -0.42
N LYS A 44 -2.50 8.92 0.15
CA LYS A 44 -2.97 9.03 1.54
C LYS A 44 -1.82 8.98 2.55
N LEU A 45 -0.81 8.14 2.32
CA LEU A 45 0.35 8.01 3.21
C LEU A 45 1.38 9.14 3.05
N GLU A 46 1.59 9.66 1.83
CA GLU A 46 2.63 10.67 1.56
C GLU A 46 2.14 12.10 1.68
N VAL A 47 0.91 12.36 1.26
CA VAL A 47 0.31 13.69 1.22
C VAL A 47 -0.77 13.84 2.29
N GLY A 48 -1.49 12.76 2.58
CA GLY A 48 -2.40 12.72 3.72
C GLY A 48 -1.65 12.61 5.06
N SER A 49 -2.39 12.78 6.15
CA SER A 49 -1.91 12.62 7.52
C SER A 49 -2.17 11.21 8.08
N GLN A 50 -2.28 10.21 7.20
CA GLN A 50 -2.69 8.85 7.56
C GLN A 50 -1.45 7.98 7.75
N GLY A 51 -1.37 7.26 8.88
CA GLY A 51 -0.31 6.27 9.14
C GLY A 51 -0.56 4.92 8.44
N VAL A 52 -1.83 4.62 8.14
CA VAL A 52 -2.29 3.42 7.45
C VAL A 52 -3.25 3.81 6.34
N ALA A 53 -3.14 3.17 5.18
CA ALA A 53 -4.07 3.36 4.06
C ALA A 53 -4.56 2.02 3.52
N GLU A 54 -5.86 1.93 3.25
CA GLU A 54 -6.49 0.76 2.62
C GLU A 54 -6.25 0.73 1.11
N THR A 55 -6.12 -0.48 0.58
CA THR A 55 -6.07 -0.78 -0.85
C THR A 55 -6.71 -2.15 -1.12
N THR A 56 -6.89 -2.51 -2.38
CA THR A 56 -7.37 -3.85 -2.75
C THR A 56 -6.51 -4.45 -3.85
N ASP A 57 -6.49 -5.78 -3.89
CA ASP A 57 -5.88 -6.53 -4.97
C ASP A 57 -6.86 -6.79 -6.13
N SER A 58 -6.40 -7.53 -7.13
CA SER A 58 -7.19 -7.90 -8.31
C SER A 58 -8.47 -8.67 -7.98
N ASP A 59 -8.47 -9.41 -6.87
CA ASP A 59 -9.58 -10.23 -6.38
C ASP A 59 -10.51 -9.45 -5.43
N ASP A 60 -10.28 -8.14 -5.31
CA ASP A 60 -10.98 -7.23 -4.41
C ASP A 60 -10.80 -7.57 -2.91
N ALA A 61 -9.77 -8.36 -2.58
CA ALA A 61 -9.41 -8.59 -1.19
C ALA A 61 -8.84 -7.31 -0.57
N LEU A 62 -9.18 -7.06 0.69
CA LEU A 62 -8.72 -5.89 1.43
C LEU A 62 -7.25 -6.06 1.82
N HIS A 63 -6.48 -4.99 1.64
CA HIS A 63 -5.10 -4.89 2.10
C HIS A 63 -4.88 -3.54 2.78
N TYR A 64 -3.95 -3.50 3.71
CA TYR A 64 -3.48 -2.28 4.34
C TYR A 64 -2.05 -1.95 3.89
N MET A 65 -1.74 -0.67 3.79
CA MET A 65 -0.42 -0.17 3.46
C MET A 65 0.06 0.78 4.55
N VAL A 66 1.31 0.59 4.96
CA VAL A 66 2.04 1.50 5.86
C VAL A 66 3.40 1.85 5.29
N LYS A 67 4.01 2.93 5.80
CA LYS A 67 5.41 3.23 5.48
C LYS A 67 6.32 2.15 6.05
N LYS A 68 7.42 1.86 5.36
CA LYS A 68 8.40 0.87 5.79
C LYS A 68 8.90 1.20 7.20
N GLY A 69 8.82 0.22 8.10
CA GLY A 69 9.23 0.37 9.50
C GLY A 69 8.11 0.86 10.42
N HIS A 70 6.94 1.22 9.88
CA HIS A 70 5.80 1.75 10.62
C HIS A 70 4.66 0.73 10.77
N LEU A 71 4.99 -0.53 11.09
CA LEU A 71 3.99 -1.57 11.36
C LEU A 71 3.16 -1.27 12.64
N ASP A 72 3.71 -0.45 13.53
CA ASP A 72 3.04 0.05 14.74
C ASP A 72 1.77 0.84 14.43
N GLU A 73 1.71 1.58 13.32
CA GLU A 73 0.51 2.29 12.87
C GLU A 73 -0.64 1.30 12.59
N TYR A 74 -0.34 0.17 11.95
CA TYR A 74 -1.33 -0.89 11.71
C TYR A 74 -1.71 -1.63 12.99
N ILE A 75 -0.74 -1.92 13.87
CA ILE A 75 -1.01 -2.52 15.17
C ILE A 75 -1.93 -1.62 16.00
N GLN A 76 -1.73 -0.30 15.96
CA GLN A 76 -2.62 0.65 16.63
C GLN A 76 -4.03 0.62 16.05
N LEU A 77 -4.17 0.61 14.71
CA LEU A 77 -5.47 0.45 14.06
C LEU A 77 -6.19 -0.82 14.54
N MET A 78 -5.49 -1.95 14.62
CA MET A 78 -6.07 -3.22 15.11
C MET A 78 -6.46 -3.14 16.59
N ASN A 79 -5.64 -2.49 17.42
CA ASN A 79 -5.97 -2.25 18.82
C ASN A 79 -7.24 -1.39 18.98
N GLU A 80 -7.41 -0.37 18.13
CA GLU A 80 -8.62 0.48 18.11
C GLU A 80 -9.86 -0.32 17.67
N LYS A 81 -9.69 -1.37 16.86
CA LYS A 81 -10.74 -2.33 16.49
C LYS A 81 -11.02 -3.39 17.57
N GLY A 82 -10.27 -3.40 18.67
CA GLY A 82 -10.46 -4.31 19.80
C GLY A 82 -9.57 -5.56 19.78
N TYR A 83 -8.69 -5.69 18.79
CA TYR A 83 -7.70 -6.77 18.75
C TYR A 83 -6.53 -6.48 19.70
N VAL A 84 -5.87 -7.52 20.20
CA VAL A 84 -4.67 -7.39 21.04
C VAL A 84 -3.51 -8.12 20.40
N LEU A 85 -2.42 -7.41 20.12
CA LEU A 85 -1.21 -8.04 19.59
C LEU A 85 -0.62 -9.03 20.60
N LYS A 86 -0.46 -10.29 20.17
CA LYS A 86 0.15 -11.37 20.94
C LYS A 86 1.60 -11.60 20.54
N GLU A 87 1.87 -11.56 19.24
CA GLU A 87 3.18 -11.87 18.70
C GLU A 87 3.50 -11.01 17.47
N LYS A 88 4.76 -10.60 17.37
CA LYS A 88 5.33 -9.97 16.19
C LYS A 88 6.48 -10.82 15.67
N ASP A 89 6.20 -11.66 14.69
CA ASP A 89 7.15 -12.56 14.06
C ASP A 89 7.75 -11.89 12.82
N ILE A 90 8.89 -11.23 13.00
CA ILE A 90 9.57 -10.49 11.94
C ILE A 90 10.17 -11.41 10.89
N ASP A 91 10.66 -12.58 11.32
CA ASP A 91 11.38 -13.51 10.44
C ASP A 91 10.43 -14.14 9.41
N HIS A 92 9.16 -14.31 9.78
CA HIS A 92 8.11 -14.83 8.90
C HIS A 92 7.15 -13.75 8.38
N ASN A 93 7.44 -12.46 8.62
CA ASN A 93 6.59 -11.32 8.30
C ASN A 93 5.12 -11.52 8.71
N ARG A 94 4.89 -11.84 9.99
CA ARG A 94 3.57 -12.17 10.53
C ARG A 94 3.31 -11.41 11.83
N LEU A 95 2.07 -10.97 12.00
CA LEU A 95 1.51 -10.46 13.24
C LEU A 95 0.46 -11.45 13.73
N VAL A 96 0.43 -11.72 15.03
CA VAL A 96 -0.63 -12.54 15.64
C VAL A 96 -1.42 -11.64 16.58
N PHE A 97 -2.71 -11.50 16.30
CA PHE A 97 -3.65 -10.76 17.11
C PHE A 97 -4.64 -11.71 17.78
N ASN A 98 -5.19 -11.30 18.91
CA ASN A 98 -6.30 -11.99 19.54
C ASN A 98 -7.51 -11.06 19.58
N ASP A 99 -8.67 -11.51 19.12
CA ASP A 99 -9.92 -10.74 19.08
C ASP A 99 -10.79 -10.94 20.36
N GLY A 100 -10.26 -11.70 21.32
CA GLY A 100 -10.97 -12.13 22.53
C GLY A 100 -11.53 -13.56 22.45
N GLN A 101 -11.58 -14.17 21.27
CA GLN A 101 -12.01 -15.54 21.04
C GLN A 101 -10.88 -16.41 20.50
N GLU A 102 -10.29 -16.01 19.38
CA GLU A 102 -9.29 -16.78 18.63
C GLU A 102 -8.08 -15.91 18.26
N ASP A 103 -7.00 -16.59 17.88
CA ASP A 103 -5.79 -15.93 17.39
C ASP A 103 -5.84 -15.81 15.87
N GLU A 104 -5.79 -14.58 15.36
CA GLU A 104 -5.74 -14.25 13.95
C GLU A 104 -4.30 -13.98 13.51
N GLN A 105 -3.89 -14.58 12.40
CA GLN A 105 -2.55 -14.41 11.83
C GLN A 105 -2.61 -13.53 10.59
N ILE A 106 -1.97 -12.38 10.67
CA ILE A 106 -1.94 -11.37 9.61
C ILE A 106 -0.54 -11.30 9.04
N TYR A 107 -0.42 -11.58 7.75
CA TYR A 107 0.85 -11.57 7.04
C TYR A 107 1.10 -10.21 6.42
N TYR A 108 2.37 -9.87 6.26
CA TYR A 108 2.77 -8.66 5.56
C TYR A 108 3.96 -8.94 4.66
N LYS A 109 4.13 -8.09 3.66
CA LYS A 109 5.28 -8.13 2.76
C LYS A 109 5.71 -6.74 2.37
N ARG A 110 6.98 -6.62 2.03
CA ARG A 110 7.51 -5.38 1.49
C ARG A 110 6.83 -5.06 0.15
N PHE A 111 6.31 -3.84 0.03
CA PHE A 111 5.78 -3.30 -1.21
C PHE A 111 6.59 -2.08 -1.65
N ALA A 112 7.10 -2.11 -2.88
CA ALA A 112 8.13 -1.18 -3.34
C ALA A 112 9.32 -1.09 -2.33
N ARG A 113 10.11 -0.02 -2.39
CA ARG A 113 11.21 0.18 -1.43
C ARG A 113 10.76 0.82 -0.11
N GLN A 114 9.62 1.51 -0.13
CA GLN A 114 9.24 2.46 0.91
C GLN A 114 8.00 2.04 1.71
N TYR A 115 7.31 0.96 1.33
CA TYR A 115 6.06 0.56 1.96
C TYR A 115 6.08 -0.90 2.40
N THR A 116 5.17 -1.21 3.30
CA THR A 116 4.80 -2.56 3.68
C THR A 116 3.32 -2.73 3.36
N MET A 117 2.99 -3.76 2.59
CA MET A 117 1.61 -4.20 2.42
C MET A 117 1.30 -5.26 3.46
N ILE A 118 0.11 -5.22 4.00
CA ILE A 118 -0.39 -6.07 5.07
C ILE A 118 -1.70 -6.66 4.55
N ASP A 119 -1.84 -7.97 4.62
CA ASP A 119 -3.08 -8.62 4.25
C ASP A 119 -4.20 -8.14 5.20
N GLY A 120 -5.41 -7.93 4.70
CA GLY A 120 -6.54 -7.55 5.54
C GLY A 120 -7.00 -8.71 6.43
N GLU A 121 -7.73 -8.39 7.49
CA GLU A 121 -8.50 -9.40 8.22
C GLU A 121 -9.55 -10.05 7.28
N GLY A 122 -9.71 -11.38 7.40
CA GLY A 122 -10.53 -12.22 6.51
C GLY A 122 -11.78 -12.78 7.17
#